data_AF-A0A507BSZ4-F1
#
_entry.id   AF-A0A507BSZ4-F1
#
_cell.length_a   1.000
_cell.length_b   1.000
_cell.length_c   1.000
_cell.angle_alpha   90.00
_cell.angle_beta   90.00
_cell.angle_gamma   90.00
#
_symmetry.space_group_name_H-M   'P 1'
#
loop_
_entity.id
_entity.type
_entity.pdbx_description
1 polymer ?
#
loop_
_entity_poly.entity_id
_entity_poly.type
_entity_poly.pdbx_seq_one_letter_code
_entity_poly.pdbx_strand_id
1 'polypeptide(L)'
;CGAISYSAALFNQGDPRPVLQEYESNRAGLLSHAKILIAAKKGVYLPNSDIHQRPQHSVNNGPPPPSFRAESERLQKVRDSVDKDKVQNESTDKPLGGTDSHRETGDKSHDAAGFIYIGSANCTQSAWGAALTNTGKIRMKNAELGICFPFDKSGSGIGCAKGMAFQTPCVLPGKLYESSDEPWLTWM
;
A
#
# COMPACT_ATOMS: atom_id res chain seq x y z
N CYS A 1 4.22 -6.43 -22.47
CA CYS A 1 3.28 -5.94 -21.44
C CYS A 1 3.91 -4.75 -20.71
N GLY A 2 3.43 -3.53 -20.93
CA GLY A 2 4.04 -2.27 -20.46
C GLY A 2 3.14 -1.43 -19.54
N ALA A 3 2.25 -2.06 -18.75
CA ALA A 3 1.28 -1.34 -17.92
C ALA A 3 1.92 -0.65 -16.69
N ILE A 4 3.06 -1.15 -16.22
CA ILE A 4 3.89 -0.50 -15.20
C ILE A 4 5.11 0.05 -15.92
N SER A 5 5.28 1.37 -15.88
CA SER A 5 6.39 2.06 -16.53
C SER A 5 7.15 2.85 -15.48
N TYR A 6 8.30 2.33 -15.08
CA TYR A 6 9.27 3.03 -14.25
C TYR A 6 10.67 2.75 -14.79
N SER A 7 11.33 3.78 -15.31
CA SER A 7 12.59 3.60 -16.03
C SER A 7 13.76 3.46 -15.08
N ALA A 8 14.72 2.59 -15.43
CA ALA A 8 15.98 2.46 -14.69
C ALA A 8 16.74 3.79 -14.60
N ALA A 9 16.63 4.64 -15.64
CA ALA A 9 17.24 5.98 -15.63
C ALA A 9 16.71 6.88 -14.52
N LEU A 10 15.41 6.80 -14.19
CA LEU A 10 14.81 7.55 -13.07
C LEU A 10 15.19 6.93 -11.72
N PHE A 11 15.21 5.60 -11.62
CA PHE A 11 15.66 4.90 -10.41
C PHE A 11 17.10 5.28 -10.03
N ASN A 12 17.99 5.39 -11.01
CA ASN A 12 19.39 5.74 -10.78
C ASN A 12 19.61 7.22 -10.38
N GLN A 13 18.60 8.09 -10.47
CA GLN A 13 18.70 9.49 -10.03
C GLN A 13 18.49 9.65 -8.52
N GLY A 14 17.93 8.64 -7.86
CA GLY A 14 17.74 8.62 -6.42
C GLY A 14 17.04 7.33 -6.01
N ASP A 15 17.54 6.67 -4.98
CA ASP A 15 17.01 5.38 -4.52
C ASP A 15 15.64 5.57 -3.82
N PRO A 16 14.53 5.14 -4.44
CA PRO A 16 13.21 5.27 -3.84
C PRO A 16 12.90 4.14 -2.85
N ARG A 17 13.71 3.08 -2.77
CA ARG A 17 13.42 1.88 -1.95
C ARG A 17 13.06 2.19 -0.50
N PRO A 18 13.65 3.19 0.20
CA PRO A 18 13.27 3.50 1.58
C PRO A 18 11.80 3.88 1.80
N VAL A 19 11.07 4.25 0.73
CA VAL A 19 9.65 4.62 0.80
C VAL A 19 8.72 3.67 0.03
N LEU A 20 9.27 2.65 -0.63
CA LEU A 20 8.48 1.67 -1.37
C LEU A 20 7.92 0.58 -0.45
N GLN A 21 6.75 0.08 -0.83
CA GLN A 21 6.05 -1.02 -0.17
C GLN A 21 5.63 -2.06 -1.20
N GLU A 22 5.66 -3.33 -0.82
CA GLU A 22 5.16 -4.44 -1.61
C GLU A 22 3.67 -4.23 -1.91
N TYR A 23 3.31 -4.44 -3.18
CA TYR A 23 1.91 -4.48 -3.57
C TYR A 23 1.37 -5.90 -3.38
N GLU A 24 0.54 -6.07 -2.36
CA GLU A 24 -0.17 -7.32 -2.10
C GLU A 24 -1.64 -7.16 -2.53
N SER A 25 -2.00 -7.78 -3.66
CA SER A 25 -3.37 -7.74 -4.17
C SER A 25 -4.27 -8.67 -3.36
N ASN A 26 -5.50 -8.23 -3.10
CA ASN A 26 -6.56 -9.12 -2.62
C ASN A 26 -7.04 -10.10 -3.71
N ARG A 27 -6.50 -9.98 -4.94
CA ARG A 27 -6.79 -10.84 -6.09
C ARG A 27 -5.49 -11.50 -6.55
N ALA A 28 -5.34 -12.79 -6.24
CA ALA A 28 -4.12 -13.54 -6.51
C ALA A 28 -3.62 -13.36 -7.96
N GLY A 29 -2.33 -13.03 -8.11
CA GLY A 29 -1.65 -12.90 -9.40
C GLY A 29 -1.92 -11.63 -10.20
N LEU A 30 -2.68 -10.66 -9.66
CA LEU A 30 -2.94 -9.39 -10.35
C LEU A 30 -1.99 -8.27 -9.92
N LEU A 31 -1.48 -7.55 -10.90
CA LEU A 31 -0.77 -6.29 -10.72
C LEU A 31 -1.75 -5.12 -10.59
N SER A 32 -1.34 -4.06 -9.89
CA SER A 32 -2.14 -2.83 -9.83
C SER A 32 -1.92 -1.94 -11.05
N HIS A 33 -3.02 -1.44 -11.61
CA HIS A 33 -3.02 -0.22 -12.41
C HIS A 33 -3.81 0.92 -11.72
N ALA A 34 -4.39 0.66 -10.53
CA ALA A 34 -5.12 1.66 -9.76
C ALA A 34 -4.15 2.60 -9.02
N LYS A 35 -4.46 3.89 -8.98
CA LYS A 35 -3.70 4.91 -8.25
C LYS A 35 -4.57 5.37 -7.09
N ILE A 36 -4.13 5.05 -5.89
CA ILE A 36 -4.87 5.31 -4.65
C ILE A 36 -3.95 6.09 -3.73
N LEU A 37 -4.43 7.21 -3.19
CA LEU A 37 -3.77 7.95 -2.13
C LEU A 37 -4.66 7.97 -0.91
N ILE A 38 -4.05 7.79 0.26
CA ILE A 38 -4.76 7.74 1.52
C ILE A 38 -4.03 8.64 2.50
N ALA A 39 -4.77 9.53 3.14
CA ALA A 39 -4.29 10.33 4.25
C ALA A 39 -5.24 10.13 5.43
N ALA A 40 -4.68 9.79 6.59
CA ALA A 40 -5.44 9.57 7.81
C ALA A 40 -4.73 10.23 8.99
N LYS A 41 -5.49 10.69 9.98
CA LYS A 41 -4.96 11.08 11.27
C LYS A 41 -4.29 9.85 11.93
N LYS A 42 -3.15 10.08 12.59
CA LYS A 42 -2.43 9.01 13.31
C LYS A 42 -3.39 8.26 14.26
N GLY A 43 -3.35 6.92 14.19
CA GLY A 43 -4.20 6.04 15.00
C GLY A 43 -5.61 5.79 14.45
N VAL A 44 -5.95 6.36 13.29
CA VAL A 44 -7.20 6.05 12.57
C VAL A 44 -6.90 4.93 11.59
N TYR A 45 -7.59 3.81 11.77
CA TYR A 45 -7.46 2.65 10.90
C TYR A 45 -8.27 2.87 9.63
N LEU A 46 -7.81 2.27 8.54
CA LEU A 46 -8.56 2.31 7.31
C LEU A 46 -9.79 1.41 7.43
N PRO A 47 -10.93 1.82 6.85
CA PRO A 47 -12.09 0.94 6.72
C PRO A 47 -11.65 -0.40 6.11
N ASN A 48 -11.93 -1.50 6.82
CA ASN A 48 -11.61 -2.87 6.43
C ASN A 48 -10.11 -3.15 6.19
N SER A 49 -9.19 -2.48 6.89
CA SER A 49 -7.83 -3.01 7.05
C SER A 49 -7.89 -4.24 7.97
N ASP A 50 -8.45 -5.35 7.49
CA ASP A 50 -8.28 -6.66 8.13
C ASP A 50 -6.82 -7.06 7.97
N ILE A 51 -5.96 -6.47 8.79
CA ILE A 51 -4.56 -6.87 9.00
C ILE A 51 -4.49 -8.37 9.35
N HIS A 52 -5.59 -8.94 9.84
CA HIS A 52 -5.74 -10.36 10.21
C HIS A 52 -6.09 -11.31 9.06
N GLN A 53 -6.27 -10.84 7.82
CA GLN A 53 -6.50 -11.70 6.66
C GLN A 53 -5.42 -11.53 5.60
N ARG A 54 -4.15 -11.35 5.99
CA ARG A 54 -3.05 -11.65 5.06
C ARG A 54 -3.23 -13.11 4.64
N PRO A 55 -3.58 -13.41 3.37
CA PRO A 55 -3.66 -14.79 2.94
C PRO A 55 -2.29 -15.40 3.19
N GLN A 56 -2.22 -16.51 3.92
CA GLN A 56 -1.05 -17.37 3.93
C GLN A 56 -0.96 -17.96 2.51
N HIS A 57 -0.52 -17.16 1.53
CA HIS A 57 -0.19 -17.66 0.22
C HIS A 57 1.02 -18.57 0.43
N SER A 58 0.77 -19.89 0.44
CA SER A 58 1.84 -20.83 0.17
C SER A 58 2.45 -20.40 -1.15
N VAL A 59 3.69 -19.93 -1.10
CA VAL A 59 4.43 -19.56 -2.29
C VAL A 59 4.55 -20.85 -3.10
N ASN A 60 3.67 -21.01 -4.10
CA ASN A 60 3.90 -22.01 -5.14
C ASN A 60 5.10 -21.48 -5.92
N ASN A 61 6.28 -21.88 -5.46
CA ASN A 61 7.58 -21.65 -6.05
C ASN A 61 7.63 -22.37 -7.41
N GLY A 62 6.93 -21.84 -8.41
CA GLY A 62 7.29 -22.08 -9.79
C GLY A 62 8.76 -21.67 -9.96
N PRO A 63 9.57 -22.44 -10.73
CA PRO A 63 10.98 -22.16 -10.83
C PRO A 63 11.20 -20.75 -11.38
N PRO A 64 12.10 -19.96 -10.79
CA PRO A 64 12.41 -18.63 -11.28
C PRO A 64 12.93 -18.72 -12.72
N PRO A 65 12.73 -17.68 -13.54
CA PRO A 65 13.24 -17.64 -14.90
C PRO A 65 14.75 -17.97 -14.93
N PRO A 66 15.26 -18.64 -15.98
CA PRO A 66 16.63 -19.18 -16.01
C PRO A 66 17.74 -18.17 -15.71
N SER A 67 17.51 -16.88 -16.01
CA SER A 67 18.43 -15.78 -15.71
C SER A 67 18.60 -15.51 -14.21
N PHE A 68 17.64 -15.88 -13.37
CA PHE A 68 17.71 -15.73 -11.91
C PHE A 68 18.42 -16.90 -11.21
N ARG A 69 18.48 -18.10 -11.83
CA ARG A 69 19.06 -19.30 -11.20
C ARG A 69 20.57 -19.20 -11.00
N ALA A 70 21.30 -18.61 -11.95
CA ALA A 70 22.76 -18.56 -11.92
C ALA A 70 23.31 -17.65 -10.79
N GLU A 71 22.62 -16.55 -10.49
CA GLU A 71 23.03 -15.60 -9.45
C GLU A 71 22.59 -16.10 -8.05
N SER A 72 21.41 -16.73 -7.95
CA SER A 72 20.90 -17.28 -6.68
C SER A 72 21.75 -18.43 -6.16
N GLU A 73 22.24 -19.32 -7.03
CA GLU A 73 23.09 -20.46 -6.64
C GLU A 73 24.46 -20.01 -6.08
N ARG A 74 24.94 -18.85 -6.52
CA ARG A 74 26.19 -18.24 -6.04
C ARG A 74 26.05 -17.63 -4.64
N LEU A 75 24.88 -17.06 -4.35
CA LEU A 75 24.55 -16.44 -3.06
C LEU A 75 24.08 -17.45 -2.00
N GLN A 76 23.46 -18.56 -2.43
CA GLN A 76 23.02 -19.65 -1.54
C GLN A 76 24.20 -20.30 -0.80
N LYS A 77 25.32 -20.55 -1.49
CA LYS A 77 26.53 -21.15 -0.89
C LYS A 77 27.21 -20.29 0.19
N VAL A 78 26.95 -18.98 0.22
CA VAL A 78 27.47 -18.05 1.24
C VAL A 78 26.56 -18.02 2.47
N ARG A 79 25.28 -18.33 2.30
CA ARG A 79 24.27 -18.32 3.38
C ARG A 79 24.21 -19.63 4.16
N ASP A 80 24.52 -20.77 3.53
CA ASP A 80 24.43 -22.09 4.17
C ASP A 80 25.48 -22.35 5.28
N SER A 81 26.39 -21.40 5.54
CA SER A 81 27.38 -21.46 6.62
C SER A 81 26.96 -20.78 7.93
N VAL A 82 25.81 -20.09 7.98
CA VAL A 82 25.39 -19.30 9.14
C VAL A 82 23.95 -19.66 9.51
N ASP A 83 23.75 -20.09 10.75
CA ASP A 83 22.47 -20.28 11.44
C ASP A 83 21.71 -21.60 11.20
N LYS A 84 22.24 -22.65 11.85
CA LYS A 84 21.41 -23.67 12.51
C LYS A 84 21.17 -23.24 13.97
N ASP A 85 19.95 -23.48 14.44
CA ASP A 85 19.39 -23.31 15.81
C ASP A 85 18.51 -22.04 15.95
N LYS A 86 17.26 -22.04 16.40
CA LYS A 86 16.34 -23.03 17.01
C LYS A 86 14.90 -22.47 16.96
N VAL A 87 13.92 -23.37 16.99
CA VAL A 87 12.45 -23.11 17.01
C VAL A 87 11.87 -23.43 18.40
N GLN A 88 10.77 -22.75 18.78
CA GLN A 88 9.49 -23.24 19.40
C GLN A 88 8.89 -22.24 20.42
N ASN A 89 7.62 -22.26 20.83
CA ASN A 89 6.27 -22.17 20.22
C ASN A 89 5.25 -21.97 21.40
N GLU A 90 3.95 -21.73 21.11
CA GLU A 90 2.75 -21.75 22.03
C GLU A 90 2.41 -20.48 22.85
N SER A 91 1.16 -20.10 23.19
CA SER A 91 -0.23 -20.40 22.76
C SER A 91 -1.25 -19.47 23.49
N THR A 92 -2.37 -19.15 22.82
CA THR A 92 -3.79 -18.97 23.28
C THR A 92 -4.25 -18.11 24.49
N ASP A 93 -5.20 -17.20 24.19
CA ASP A 93 -6.59 -17.08 24.75
C ASP A 93 -7.10 -15.70 25.24
N LYS A 94 -8.33 -15.37 24.79
CA LYS A 94 -9.21 -14.25 25.21
C LYS A 94 -10.14 -14.70 26.37
N PRO A 95 -10.82 -13.78 27.09
CA PRO A 95 -12.26 -13.58 26.84
C PRO A 95 -12.83 -12.17 27.10
N LEU A 96 -14.13 -12.06 26.79
CA LEU A 96 -15.07 -10.92 26.72
C LEU A 96 -15.43 -10.23 28.05
N GLY A 97 -15.93 -8.99 27.96
CA GLY A 97 -16.77 -8.34 28.99
C GLY A 97 -17.38 -7.03 28.49
N GLY A 98 -18.71 -6.90 28.52
CA GLY A 98 -19.46 -5.71 28.09
C GLY A 98 -19.91 -4.80 29.24
N THR A 99 -20.52 -3.66 28.90
CA THR A 99 -21.81 -3.14 29.42
C THR A 99 -22.07 -1.69 28.97
N ASP A 100 -23.36 -1.37 28.90
CA ASP A 100 -24.01 -0.19 28.32
C ASP A 100 -23.76 1.16 29.03
N SER A 101 -23.95 2.25 28.27
CA SER A 101 -24.81 3.42 28.58
C SER A 101 -24.18 4.76 28.17
N HIS A 102 -24.79 5.46 27.21
CA HIS A 102 -25.34 6.81 27.38
C HIS A 102 -25.83 7.36 26.04
N ARG A 103 -27.08 7.81 26.05
CA ARG A 103 -27.78 8.45 24.94
C ARG A 103 -27.40 9.93 24.97
N GLU A 104 -26.48 10.34 24.10
CA GLU A 104 -26.23 11.75 23.80
C GLU A 104 -26.76 12.08 22.41
N THR A 105 -27.86 12.83 22.37
CA THR A 105 -28.26 13.67 21.25
C THR A 105 -27.28 14.84 21.14
N GLY A 106 -26.16 14.60 20.47
CA GLY A 106 -25.30 15.63 19.92
C GLY A 106 -25.32 15.48 18.41
N ASP A 107 -25.47 16.57 17.69
CA ASP A 107 -25.11 16.64 16.28
C ASP A 107 -23.62 16.30 16.19
N LYS A 108 -23.31 15.01 16.06
CA LYS A 108 -21.95 14.52 15.93
C LYS A 108 -21.54 14.93 14.53
N SER A 109 -20.96 16.12 14.41
CA SER A 109 -20.16 16.46 13.24
C SER A 109 -19.28 15.25 12.99
N HIS A 110 -19.49 14.60 11.85
CA HIS A 110 -18.60 13.54 11.40
C HIS A 110 -17.27 14.24 11.08
N ASP A 111 -16.47 14.50 12.11
CA ASP A 111 -15.19 15.15 11.96
C ASP A 111 -14.34 14.26 11.05
N ALA A 112 -14.00 14.80 9.88
CA ALA A 112 -13.15 14.11 8.93
C ALA A 112 -11.83 13.73 9.61
N ALA A 113 -11.57 12.43 9.64
CA ALA A 113 -10.37 11.84 10.19
C ALA A 113 -9.33 11.57 9.10
N GLY A 114 -9.74 11.63 7.83
CA GLY A 114 -8.87 11.45 6.67
C GLY A 114 -9.64 11.53 5.36
N PHE A 115 -8.94 11.19 4.26
CA PHE A 115 -9.52 11.05 2.94
C PHE A 115 -8.83 9.95 2.13
N ILE A 116 -9.58 9.46 1.14
CA ILE A 116 -9.09 8.53 0.11
C ILE A 116 -9.29 9.17 -1.25
N TYR A 117 -8.22 9.27 -2.02
CA TYR A 117 -8.24 9.66 -3.42
C TYR A 117 -8.10 8.42 -4.29
N ILE A 118 -8.93 8.33 -5.32
CA ILE A 118 -8.83 7.32 -6.38
C ILE A 118 -8.88 8.05 -7.72
N GLY A 119 -7.88 7.84 -8.57
CA GLY A 119 -7.84 8.52 -9.86
C GLY A 119 -6.81 7.95 -10.83
N SER A 120 -6.48 8.75 -11.84
CA SER A 120 -5.53 8.40 -12.89
C SER A 120 -4.08 8.82 -12.59
N ALA A 121 -3.88 9.77 -11.67
CA ALA A 121 -2.59 10.41 -11.43
C ALA A 121 -1.55 9.45 -10.82
N ASN A 122 -0.49 9.16 -11.59
CA ASN A 122 0.71 8.50 -11.06
C ASN A 122 1.49 9.43 -10.12
N CYS A 123 2.49 8.90 -9.41
CA CYS A 123 3.41 9.69 -8.58
C CYS A 123 4.42 10.47 -9.43
N THR A 124 3.95 11.47 -10.18
CA THR A 124 4.78 12.32 -11.04
C THR A 124 4.42 13.79 -10.94
N GLN A 125 5.41 14.65 -11.14
CA GLN A 125 5.22 16.10 -11.23
C GLN A 125 4.35 16.51 -12.43
N SER A 126 4.30 15.70 -13.50
CA SER A 126 3.43 15.97 -14.66
C SER A 126 1.94 15.83 -14.32
N ALA A 127 1.61 14.90 -13.42
CA ALA A 127 0.26 14.58 -12.98
C ALA A 127 -0.20 15.47 -11.82
N TRP A 128 0.65 15.71 -10.81
CA TRP A 128 0.33 16.51 -9.62
C TRP A 128 0.68 17.99 -9.74
N GLY A 129 1.50 18.32 -10.74
CA GLY A 129 2.00 19.65 -10.97
C GLY A 129 3.24 19.99 -10.15
N ALA A 130 3.83 21.12 -10.50
CA ALA A 130 4.87 21.77 -9.70
C ALA A 130 4.63 23.26 -9.59
N ALA A 131 4.91 23.79 -8.40
CA ALA A 131 4.98 25.21 -8.17
C ALA A 131 6.07 25.82 -9.07
N LEU A 132 5.69 26.83 -9.86
CA LEU A 132 6.61 27.71 -10.53
C LEU A 132 6.98 28.82 -9.55
N THR A 133 8.20 28.75 -9.03
CA THR A 133 8.72 29.69 -8.03
C THR A 133 8.47 31.13 -8.47
N ASN A 134 8.12 31.98 -7.50
CA ASN A 134 7.90 33.43 -7.66
C ASN A 134 6.75 33.87 -8.57
N THR A 135 5.92 32.94 -9.07
CA THR A 135 4.77 33.30 -9.93
C THR A 135 3.40 33.00 -9.31
N GLY A 136 3.36 32.23 -8.21
CA GLY A 136 2.10 31.72 -7.65
C GLY A 136 1.35 30.74 -8.57
N LYS A 137 2.00 30.24 -9.64
CA LYS A 137 1.41 29.32 -10.60
C LYS A 137 1.85 27.89 -10.35
N ILE A 138 0.96 26.95 -10.61
CA ILE A 138 1.26 25.51 -10.65
C ILE A 138 1.24 25.07 -12.12
N ARG A 139 2.28 24.37 -12.57
CA ARG A 139 2.34 23.79 -13.92
C ARG A 139 2.02 22.31 -13.85
N MET A 140 0.94 21.90 -14.51
CA MET A 140 0.57 20.51 -14.75
C MET A 140 0.68 20.23 -16.25
N LYS A 141 1.09 19.01 -16.62
CA LYS A 141 1.25 18.63 -18.04
C LYS A 141 0.20 17.62 -18.49
N ASN A 142 -0.27 16.78 -17.57
CA ASN A 142 -1.23 15.73 -17.88
C ASN A 142 -2.65 16.17 -17.56
N ALA A 143 -3.62 15.66 -18.33
CA ALA A 143 -5.01 15.67 -17.92
C ALA A 143 -5.24 14.44 -17.02
N GLU A 144 -5.61 14.70 -15.77
CA GLU A 144 -5.87 13.67 -14.77
C GLU A 144 -7.25 13.89 -14.16
N LEU A 145 -7.91 12.81 -13.73
CA LEU A 145 -9.18 12.86 -13.02
C LEU A 145 -9.15 11.91 -11.83
N GLY A 146 -9.78 12.31 -10.74
CA GLY A 146 -9.98 11.44 -9.59
C GLY A 146 -11.10 11.95 -8.69
N ILE A 147 -11.49 11.10 -7.75
CA ILE A 147 -12.52 11.37 -6.76
C ILE A 147 -11.88 11.27 -5.38
N CYS A 148 -12.26 12.17 -4.48
CA CYS A 148 -11.80 12.20 -3.10
C CYS A 148 -12.97 11.94 -2.16
N PHE A 149 -12.83 10.94 -1.28
CA PHE A 149 -13.82 10.55 -0.30
C PHE A 149 -13.30 10.85 1.11
N PRO A 150 -13.90 11.79 1.84
CA PRO A 150 -13.59 11.98 3.26
C PRO A 150 -14.15 10.80 4.08
N PHE A 151 -13.46 10.45 5.17
CA PHE A 151 -13.94 9.45 6.13
C PHE A 151 -13.76 9.93 7.57
N ASP A 152 -14.60 9.44 8.48
CA ASP A 152 -14.56 9.78 9.91
C ASP A 152 -13.65 8.85 10.71
N LYS A 153 -13.59 9.05 12.04
CA LYS A 153 -12.71 8.25 12.93
C LYS A 153 -13.05 6.76 12.96
N SER A 154 -14.25 6.36 12.54
CA SER A 154 -14.66 4.95 12.41
C SER A 154 -14.24 4.33 11.08
N GLY A 155 -13.67 5.13 10.17
CA GLY A 155 -13.39 4.73 8.79
C GLY A 155 -14.62 4.82 7.87
N SER A 156 -15.77 5.27 8.38
CA SER A 156 -16.98 5.41 7.57
C SER A 156 -16.87 6.62 6.64
N GLY A 157 -17.26 6.45 5.38
CA GLY A 157 -17.30 7.54 4.40
C GLY A 157 -18.28 8.63 4.81
N ILE A 158 -17.80 9.86 4.88
CA ILE A 158 -18.64 11.02 5.22
C ILE A 158 -19.44 11.41 3.98
N GLY A 159 -20.76 11.52 4.11
CA GLY A 159 -21.66 11.79 2.99
C GLY A 159 -21.85 10.61 2.04
N CYS A 160 -21.33 9.43 2.38
CA CYS A 160 -21.59 8.18 1.66
C CYS A 160 -22.92 7.56 2.13
N ALA A 161 -23.57 6.78 1.26
CA ALA A 161 -24.77 6.05 1.65
C ALA A 161 -24.45 5.09 2.82
N LYS A 162 -25.35 5.03 3.81
CA LYS A 162 -25.18 4.19 5.00
C LYS A 162 -24.93 2.74 4.57
N GLY A 163 -23.87 2.13 5.11
CA GLY A 163 -23.46 0.76 4.79
C GLY A 163 -22.49 0.63 3.61
N MET A 164 -22.15 1.73 2.93
CA MET A 164 -21.02 1.72 2.00
C MET A 164 -19.70 1.75 2.78
N ALA A 165 -19.00 0.61 2.78
CA ALA A 165 -17.64 0.52 3.28
C ALA A 165 -16.67 0.61 2.10
N PHE A 166 -15.57 1.35 2.30
CA PHE A 166 -14.48 1.32 1.33
C PHE A 166 -13.79 -0.05 1.36
N GLN A 167 -13.49 -0.57 0.17
CA GLN A 167 -12.71 -1.78 0.00
C GLN A 167 -11.52 -1.47 -0.89
N THR A 168 -10.33 -1.69 -0.37
CA THR A 168 -9.09 -1.54 -1.14
C THR A 168 -8.88 -2.80 -1.99
N PRO A 169 -8.34 -2.67 -3.22
CA PRO A 169 -7.98 -3.84 -4.02
C PRO A 169 -6.67 -4.51 -3.53
N CYS A 170 -6.05 -3.98 -2.48
CA CYS A 170 -4.78 -4.42 -1.94
C CYS A 170 -4.72 -4.26 -0.42
N VAL A 171 -3.77 -4.95 0.20
CA VAL A 171 -3.48 -4.83 1.63
C VAL A 171 -2.84 -3.46 1.91
N LEU A 172 -3.32 -2.77 2.95
CA LEU A 172 -2.81 -1.47 3.39
C LEU A 172 -2.68 -1.42 4.93
N PRO A 173 -1.60 -0.84 5.48
CA PRO A 173 -0.38 -0.43 4.77
C PRO A 173 0.34 -1.64 4.16
N GLY A 174 1.05 -1.43 3.05
CA GLY A 174 1.86 -2.48 2.45
C GLY A 174 3.10 -2.78 3.31
N LYS A 175 3.69 -3.96 3.10
CA LYS A 175 4.99 -4.31 3.72
C LYS A 175 6.08 -3.44 3.10
N LEU A 176 6.92 -2.81 3.92
CA LEU A 176 8.08 -2.07 3.40
C LEU A 176 9.03 -2.99 2.63
N TYR A 177 9.66 -2.46 1.59
CA TYR A 177 10.71 -3.17 0.87
C TYR A 177 11.86 -3.55 1.81
N GLU A 178 12.34 -4.78 1.69
CA GLU A 178 13.56 -5.28 2.30
C GLU A 178 14.79 -4.85 1.49
N SER A 179 15.99 -5.10 2.03
CA SER A 179 17.24 -4.72 1.38
C SER A 179 17.53 -5.47 0.07
N SER A 180 16.88 -6.62 -0.14
CA SER A 180 16.98 -7.41 -1.37
C SER A 180 15.86 -7.14 -2.38
N ASP A 181 14.87 -6.33 -2.02
CA ASP A 181 13.73 -6.06 -2.90
C ASP A 181 14.10 -5.02 -3.96
N GLU A 182 13.65 -5.29 -5.19
CA GLU A 182 13.87 -4.41 -6.33
C GLU A 182 12.52 -4.02 -6.94
N PRO A 183 12.32 -2.74 -7.30
CA PRO A 183 11.10 -2.32 -7.96
C PRO A 183 11.03 -2.94 -9.36
N TRP A 184 9.81 -3.05 -9.89
CA TRP A 184 9.63 -3.42 -11.29
C TRP A 184 10.12 -2.30 -12.21
N LEU A 185 11.25 -2.54 -12.89
CA LEU A 185 11.86 -1.60 -13.83
C LEU A 185 11.56 -1.99 -15.28
N THR A 186 11.29 -0.98 -16.11
CA THR A 186 11.22 -1.14 -17.57
C THR A 186 12.49 -0.58 -18.21
N TRP A 187 13.14 -1.41 -19.03
CA TRP A 187 14.32 -1.05 -19.81
C TRP A 187 13.85 -0.52 -21.18
N MET A 188 13.65 0.79 -21.27
CA MET A 188 13.41 1.52 -22.52
C MET A 188 14.31 2.75 -22.57
#